data_AF-A0A8H5KK60-F1
#
_entry.id   AF-A0A8H5KK60-F1
#
_cell.length_a   1.000
_cell.length_b   1.000
_cell.length_c   1.000
_cell.angle_alpha   90.00
_cell.angle_beta   90.00
_cell.angle_gamma   90.00
#
_symmetry.space_group_name_H-M   'P 1'
#
loop_
_entity.id
_entity.type
_entity.pdbx_description
1 polymer ?
#
loop_
_entity_poly.entity_id
_entity_poly.type
_entity_poly.pdbx_seq_one_letter_code
_entity_poly.pdbx_strand_id
1 'polypeptide(L)'
;MHGVIDSSHYYEVMNSIMLLSIYEGLVDESIALEGSWVSHISGGCTLLDLRGQGKIINSPAEYEISILIFMQMIHIGLATGQGLSISWESVKELCLPRLPYFYTHAQLIYQSACLCMEWRTALLTYKADQDITQLSSIASKGLTLDNQLEEWAKTLPPSANYTIGSVLIDTQLEWLRPLLNAPWRPVNLHMYSSLSSQILWRFYWMVRTILNQALLFTNGLFEQSKVPTEPLV
;
A
#
# COMPACT_ATOMS: atom_id res chain seq x y z
N MET A 1 -28.05 22.85 -11.41
CA MET A 1 -28.88 22.08 -10.46
C MET A 1 -27.99 20.96 -9.93
N HIS A 2 -27.30 21.21 -8.81
CA HIS A 2 -26.42 20.22 -8.18
C HIS A 2 -27.31 19.22 -7.45
N GLY A 3 -27.52 18.05 -8.05
CA GLY A 3 -28.15 16.93 -7.38
C GLY A 3 -27.29 16.52 -6.20
N VAL A 4 -27.79 16.76 -5.00
CA VAL A 4 -27.27 16.16 -3.78
C VAL A 4 -27.35 14.65 -4.00
N ILE A 5 -26.21 14.00 -4.21
CA ILE A 5 -26.14 12.54 -4.12
C ILE A 5 -26.61 12.21 -2.71
N ASP A 6 -27.77 11.57 -2.60
CA ASP A 6 -28.29 11.10 -1.33
C ASP A 6 -27.25 10.18 -0.70
N SER A 7 -26.92 10.42 0.58
CA SER A 7 -25.88 9.70 1.31
C SER A 7 -26.06 8.18 1.28
N SER A 8 -27.32 7.72 1.19
CA SER A 8 -27.71 6.31 1.05
C SER A 8 -27.15 5.69 -0.24
N HIS A 9 -27.35 6.35 -1.38
CA HIS A 9 -26.89 5.87 -2.68
C HIS A 9 -25.37 5.92 -2.84
N TYR A 10 -24.71 6.94 -2.26
CA TYR A 10 -23.25 6.99 -2.25
C TYR A 10 -22.64 5.76 -1.54
N TYR A 11 -23.17 5.46 -0.36
CA TYR A 11 -22.71 4.34 0.45
C TYR A 11 -22.90 2.98 -0.27
N GLU A 12 -24.07 2.75 -0.85
CA GLU A 12 -24.37 1.51 -1.59
C GLU A 12 -23.44 1.30 -2.79
N VAL A 13 -23.21 2.35 -3.58
CA VAL A 13 -22.33 2.29 -4.76
C VAL A 13 -20.89 2.05 -4.34
N MET A 14 -20.39 2.78 -3.35
CA MET A 14 -19.02 2.60 -2.85
C MET A 14 -18.81 1.22 -2.23
N ASN A 15 -19.80 0.69 -1.52
CA ASN A 15 -19.74 -0.67 -0.96
C ASN A 15 -19.71 -1.74 -2.08
N SER A 16 -20.50 -1.55 -3.13
CA SER A 16 -20.50 -2.45 -4.29
C SER A 16 -19.16 -2.45 -5.01
N ILE A 17 -18.57 -1.26 -5.23
CA ILE A 17 -17.22 -1.10 -5.79
C ILE A 17 -16.18 -1.80 -4.92
N MET A 18 -16.25 -1.62 -3.60
CA MET A 18 -15.34 -2.25 -2.66
C MET A 18 -15.43 -3.78 -2.70
N LEU A 19 -16.63 -4.34 -2.65
CA LEU A 19 -16.84 -5.79 -2.67
C LEU A 19 -16.34 -6.42 -3.98
N LEU A 20 -16.67 -5.80 -5.12
CA LEU A 20 -16.18 -6.25 -6.43
C LEU A 20 -14.65 -6.16 -6.50
N SER A 21 -14.08 -5.06 -6.03
CA SER A 21 -12.62 -4.87 -6.04
C SER A 21 -11.89 -5.91 -5.17
N ILE A 22 -12.45 -6.26 -4.02
CA ILE A 22 -11.90 -7.32 -3.15
C ILE A 22 -12.03 -8.68 -3.82
N TYR A 23 -13.21 -8.99 -4.39
CA TYR A 23 -13.44 -10.25 -5.11
C TYR A 23 -12.45 -10.43 -6.27
N GLU A 24 -12.32 -9.41 -7.12
CA GLU A 24 -11.43 -9.43 -8.28
C GLU A 24 -9.96 -9.57 -7.87
N GLY A 25 -9.53 -8.86 -6.83
CA GLY A 25 -8.19 -8.99 -6.29
C GLY A 25 -7.90 -10.34 -5.61
N LEU A 26 -8.92 -11.11 -5.22
CA LEU A 26 -8.77 -12.41 -4.56
C LEU A 26 -8.90 -13.62 -5.49
N VAL A 27 -9.69 -13.50 -6.57
CA VAL A 27 -10.08 -14.66 -7.38
C VAL A 27 -9.17 -14.89 -8.58
N ASP A 28 -8.64 -13.83 -9.21
CA ASP A 28 -7.83 -14.01 -10.42
C ASP A 28 -6.87 -12.82 -10.67
N GLU A 29 -5.58 -13.12 -10.80
CA GLU A 29 -4.53 -12.14 -11.09
C GLU A 29 -4.73 -11.48 -12.47
N SER A 30 -5.33 -12.20 -13.43
CA SER A 30 -5.68 -11.66 -14.75
C SER A 30 -6.84 -10.67 -14.67
N ILE A 31 -7.90 -10.96 -13.88
CA ILE A 31 -9.04 -10.05 -13.69
C ILE A 31 -8.61 -8.76 -12.97
N ALA A 32 -7.68 -8.88 -12.01
CA ALA A 32 -7.09 -7.75 -11.30
C ALA A 32 -6.23 -6.85 -12.22
N LEU A 33 -5.40 -7.43 -13.09
CA LEU A 33 -4.44 -6.69 -13.91
C LEU A 33 -4.96 -6.29 -15.31
N GLU A 34 -5.95 -7.00 -15.86
CA GLU A 34 -6.55 -6.75 -17.19
C GLU A 34 -7.68 -5.70 -17.17
N GLY A 35 -7.91 -5.02 -16.04
CA GLY A 35 -8.53 -3.70 -16.02
C GLY A 35 -9.87 -3.56 -15.27
N SER A 36 -10.53 -4.64 -14.87
CA SER A 36 -11.81 -4.56 -14.13
C SER A 36 -11.62 -3.95 -12.74
N TRP A 37 -10.65 -4.47 -11.97
CA TRP A 37 -10.31 -3.97 -10.64
C TRP A 37 -9.80 -2.53 -10.66
N VAL A 38 -8.87 -2.21 -11.58
CA VAL A 38 -8.33 -0.86 -11.74
C VAL A 38 -9.45 0.14 -12.09
N SER A 39 -10.41 -0.25 -12.94
CA SER A 39 -11.56 0.58 -13.29
C SER A 39 -12.49 0.80 -12.09
N HIS A 40 -12.77 -0.24 -11.30
CA HIS A 40 -13.59 -0.14 -10.09
C HIS A 40 -12.96 0.81 -9.07
N ILE A 41 -11.67 0.66 -8.78
CA ILE A 41 -10.98 1.59 -7.88
C ILE A 41 -10.94 3.00 -8.45
N SER A 42 -10.71 3.18 -9.76
CA SER A 42 -10.75 4.50 -10.39
C SER A 42 -12.14 5.16 -10.28
N GLY A 43 -13.21 4.39 -10.43
CA GLY A 43 -14.58 4.84 -10.21
C GLY A 43 -14.81 5.23 -8.75
N GLY A 44 -14.36 4.41 -7.81
CA GLY A 44 -14.40 4.70 -6.38
C GLY A 44 -13.63 5.97 -6.01
N CYS A 45 -12.45 6.18 -6.60
CA CYS A 45 -11.65 7.38 -6.38
C CYS A 45 -12.36 8.64 -6.89
N THR A 46 -12.96 8.58 -8.09
CA THR A 46 -13.76 9.68 -8.64
C THR A 46 -14.93 10.02 -7.72
N LEU A 47 -15.65 9.02 -7.23
CA LEU A 47 -16.75 9.23 -6.27
C LEU A 47 -16.26 9.81 -4.95
N LEU A 48 -15.10 9.36 -4.47
CA LEU A 48 -14.50 9.86 -3.25
C LEU A 48 -14.07 11.33 -3.37
N ASP A 49 -13.46 11.71 -4.49
CA ASP A 49 -13.08 13.10 -4.78
C ASP A 49 -14.32 14.01 -4.88
N LEU A 50 -15.34 13.59 -5.63
CA LEU A 50 -16.63 14.30 -5.73
C LEU A 50 -17.32 14.44 -4.37
N ARG A 51 -17.19 13.44 -3.49
CA ARG A 51 -17.74 13.48 -2.13
C ARG A 51 -16.96 14.45 -1.23
N GLY A 52 -15.64 14.44 -1.33
CA GLY A 52 -14.70 15.27 -0.56
C GLY A 52 -14.95 16.78 -0.75
N GLN A 53 -15.30 17.18 -1.97
CA GLN A 53 -15.65 18.57 -2.33
C GLN A 53 -16.83 19.15 -1.52
N GLY A 54 -17.62 18.33 -0.82
CA GLY A 54 -18.94 18.72 -0.33
C GLY A 54 -19.21 18.67 1.17
N LYS A 55 -18.42 17.99 2.02
CA LYS A 55 -18.63 17.90 3.50
C LYS A 55 -17.62 16.97 4.19
N ILE A 56 -17.39 17.23 5.48
CA ILE A 56 -16.77 16.27 6.42
C ILE A 56 -17.67 15.01 6.52
N ILE A 57 -17.07 13.83 6.35
CA ILE A 57 -17.77 12.55 6.52
C ILE A 57 -18.07 12.32 8.01
N ASN A 58 -19.34 12.37 8.39
CA ASN A 58 -19.78 12.19 9.78
C ASN A 58 -20.38 10.79 10.05
N SER A 59 -20.74 10.05 9.00
CA SER A 59 -21.24 8.67 9.13
C SER A 59 -20.07 7.70 9.29
N PRO A 60 -20.04 6.85 10.34
CA PRO A 60 -18.99 5.86 10.53
C PRO A 60 -18.86 4.88 9.36
N ALA A 61 -20.00 4.48 8.77
CA ALA A 61 -20.01 3.55 7.66
C ALA A 61 -19.48 4.19 6.36
N GLU A 62 -19.84 5.45 6.08
CA GLU A 62 -19.24 6.21 4.97
C GLU A 62 -17.73 6.36 5.17
N TYR A 63 -17.30 6.67 6.39
CA TYR A 63 -15.89 6.82 6.75
C TYR A 63 -15.08 5.54 6.45
N GLU A 64 -15.56 4.39 6.91
CA GLU A 64 -14.88 3.11 6.71
C GLU A 64 -14.70 2.78 5.23
N ILE A 65 -15.76 2.91 4.43
CA ILE A 65 -15.71 2.61 3.00
C ILE A 65 -14.81 3.60 2.25
N SER A 66 -14.89 4.89 2.57
CA SER A 66 -14.02 5.91 1.97
C SER A 66 -12.54 5.66 2.23
N ILE A 67 -12.19 5.22 3.44
CA ILE A 67 -10.80 4.87 3.78
C ILE A 67 -10.34 3.63 3.05
N LEU A 68 -11.20 2.62 2.94
CA LEU A 68 -10.85 1.40 2.23
C LEU A 68 -10.55 1.69 0.75
N ILE A 69 -11.38 2.51 0.09
CA ILE A 69 -11.10 2.94 -1.30
C ILE A 69 -9.81 3.76 -1.40
N PHE A 70 -9.57 4.68 -0.46
CA PHE A 70 -8.32 5.44 -0.43
C PHE A 70 -7.08 4.54 -0.26
N MET A 71 -7.15 3.55 0.63
CA MET A 71 -6.05 2.59 0.85
C MET A 71 -5.86 1.66 -0.36
N GLN A 72 -6.93 1.27 -1.04
CA GLN A 72 -6.84 0.47 -2.28
C GLN A 72 -6.23 1.28 -3.44
N MET A 73 -6.52 2.57 -3.54
CA MET A 73 -5.85 3.46 -4.50
C MET A 73 -4.34 3.48 -4.24
N ILE A 74 -3.92 3.65 -2.99
CA ILE A 74 -2.50 3.63 -2.62
C ILE A 74 -1.87 2.27 -2.95
N HIS A 75 -2.58 1.16 -2.67
CA HIS A 75 -2.14 -0.18 -3.00
C HIS A 75 -1.87 -0.35 -4.50
N ILE A 76 -2.79 0.10 -5.37
CA ILE A 76 -2.60 0.08 -6.81
C ILE A 76 -1.39 0.92 -7.21
N GLY A 77 -1.23 2.11 -6.64
CA GLY A 77 -0.06 2.96 -6.89
C GLY A 77 1.26 2.27 -6.54
N LEU A 78 1.31 1.57 -5.41
CA LEU A 78 2.47 0.76 -5.01
C LEU A 78 2.74 -0.39 -5.97
N ALA A 79 1.71 -1.14 -6.36
CA ALA A 79 1.86 -2.32 -7.21
C ALA A 79 2.21 -1.98 -8.68
N THR A 80 1.65 -0.89 -9.20
CA THR A 80 1.78 -0.52 -10.62
C THR A 80 2.84 0.55 -10.87
N GLY A 81 3.15 1.36 -9.85
CA GLY A 81 3.95 2.59 -9.98
C GLY A 81 3.22 3.69 -10.77
N GLN A 82 1.90 3.61 -10.91
CA GLN A 82 1.08 4.67 -11.53
C GLN A 82 0.75 5.78 -10.53
N GLY A 83 0.42 6.96 -11.07
CA GLY A 83 0.05 8.12 -10.27
C GLY A 83 -1.24 7.93 -9.47
N LEU A 84 -1.28 8.51 -8.28
CA LEU A 84 -2.45 8.50 -7.40
C LEU A 84 -3.43 9.58 -7.84
N SER A 85 -4.71 9.22 -7.97
CA SER A 85 -5.77 10.13 -8.43
C SER A 85 -6.25 11.10 -7.36
N ILE A 86 -6.06 10.76 -6.07
CA ILE A 86 -6.44 11.59 -4.93
C ILE A 86 -5.19 12.10 -4.22
N SER A 87 -5.19 13.40 -3.94
CA SER A 87 -4.12 14.09 -3.21
C SER A 87 -4.15 13.77 -1.71
N TRP A 88 -3.00 13.85 -1.04
CA TRP A 88 -2.97 13.69 0.43
C TRP A 88 -3.74 14.81 1.15
N GLU A 89 -3.82 15.99 0.57
CA GLU A 89 -4.54 17.15 1.10
C GLU A 89 -6.03 16.84 1.36
N SER A 90 -6.65 16.05 0.47
CA SER A 90 -8.04 15.58 0.56
C SER A 90 -8.28 14.65 1.76
N VAL A 91 -7.23 14.10 2.38
CA VAL A 91 -7.37 13.18 3.51
C VAL A 91 -7.96 13.84 4.77
N LYS A 92 -7.83 15.16 4.91
CA LYS A 92 -8.48 15.90 6.00
C LYS A 92 -10.01 15.75 5.96
N GLU A 93 -10.57 15.60 4.76
CA GLU A 93 -12.00 15.44 4.52
C GLU A 93 -12.49 14.03 4.91
N LEU A 94 -11.58 13.05 4.92
CA LEU A 94 -11.81 11.67 5.33
C LEU A 94 -11.79 11.46 6.85
N CYS A 95 -11.62 12.51 7.67
CA CYS A 95 -11.54 12.41 9.13
C CYS A 95 -10.43 11.51 9.70
N LEU A 96 -9.45 11.06 8.88
CA LEU A 96 -8.32 10.26 9.36
C LEU A 96 -7.50 10.92 10.49
N PRO A 97 -7.34 12.26 10.57
CA PRO A 97 -6.67 12.89 11.71
C PRO A 97 -7.26 12.56 13.09
N ARG A 98 -8.50 12.04 13.16
CA ARG A 98 -9.11 11.55 14.42
C ARG A 98 -8.49 10.24 14.91
N LEU A 99 -7.82 9.48 14.04
CA LEU A 99 -7.06 8.27 14.35
C LEU A 99 -5.57 8.53 14.05
N PRO A 100 -4.83 9.18 14.95
CA PRO A 100 -3.52 9.75 14.64
C PRO A 100 -2.50 8.72 14.16
N TYR A 101 -2.45 7.54 14.78
CA TYR A 101 -1.52 6.47 14.34
C TYR A 101 -1.88 5.94 12.94
N PHE A 102 -3.17 5.87 12.60
CA PHE A 102 -3.62 5.44 11.28
C PHE A 102 -3.34 6.53 10.24
N TYR A 103 -3.56 7.81 10.58
CA TYR A 103 -3.23 8.94 9.73
C TYR A 103 -1.75 8.98 9.36
N THR A 104 -0.86 8.91 10.37
CA THR A 104 0.58 8.86 10.14
C THR A 104 0.98 7.67 9.29
N HIS A 105 0.40 6.50 9.54
CA HIS A 105 0.67 5.31 8.73
C HIS A 105 0.25 5.49 7.26
N ALA A 106 -0.99 5.90 7.03
CA ALA A 106 -1.51 6.12 5.69
C ALA A 106 -0.68 7.18 4.94
N GLN A 107 -0.14 8.18 5.65
CA GLN A 107 0.74 9.19 5.07
C GLN A 107 2.03 8.58 4.55
N LEU A 108 2.69 7.75 5.37
CA LEU A 108 3.95 7.11 5.01
C LEU A 108 3.76 6.15 3.82
N ILE A 109 2.65 5.41 3.80
CA ILE A 109 2.31 4.51 2.68
C ILE A 109 2.02 5.32 1.41
N TYR A 110 1.26 6.41 1.51
CA TYR A 110 0.99 7.31 0.40
C TYR A 110 2.29 7.87 -0.19
N GLN A 111 3.18 8.39 0.66
CA GLN A 111 4.50 8.89 0.25
C GLN A 111 5.34 7.80 -0.42
N SER A 112 5.27 6.57 0.09
CA SER A 112 5.97 5.43 -0.51
C SER A 112 5.43 5.10 -1.90
N ALA A 113 4.12 5.18 -2.12
CA ALA A 113 3.51 5.00 -3.43
C ALA A 113 3.94 6.09 -4.42
N CYS A 114 3.94 7.36 -4.00
CA CYS A 114 4.48 8.45 -4.80
C CYS A 114 5.95 8.22 -5.16
N LEU A 115 6.76 7.74 -4.21
CA LEU A 115 8.16 7.43 -4.46
C LEU A 115 8.32 6.27 -5.45
N CYS A 116 7.48 5.24 -5.39
CA CYS A 116 7.49 4.14 -6.37
C CYS A 116 7.20 4.64 -7.79
N MET A 117 6.31 5.63 -7.95
CA MET A 117 6.07 6.29 -9.23
C MET A 117 7.29 7.09 -9.71
N GLU A 118 7.93 7.87 -8.83
CA GLU A 118 9.20 8.57 -9.15
C GLU A 118 10.27 7.57 -9.60
N TRP A 119 10.37 6.45 -8.89
CA TRP A 119 11.33 5.38 -9.17
C TRP A 119 11.09 4.72 -10.51
N ARG A 120 9.84 4.33 -10.80
CA ARG A 120 9.45 3.74 -12.08
C ARG A 120 9.80 4.69 -13.23
N THR A 121 9.49 5.98 -13.06
CA THR A 121 9.78 7.00 -14.08
C THR A 121 11.28 7.12 -14.32
N ALA A 122 12.08 7.22 -13.26
CA ALA A 122 13.54 7.29 -13.36
C ALA A 122 14.15 6.06 -14.03
N LEU A 123 13.61 4.86 -13.77
CA LEU A 123 14.06 3.62 -14.41
C LEU A 123 13.70 3.56 -15.90
N LEU A 124 12.52 4.03 -16.29
CA LEU A 124 12.09 4.05 -17.69
C LEU A 124 12.91 5.04 -18.54
N THR A 125 13.38 6.14 -17.94
CA THR A 125 14.17 7.15 -18.63
C THR A 125 15.67 6.98 -18.48
N TYR A 126 16.12 5.93 -17.76
CA TYR A 126 17.50 5.74 -17.31
C TYR A 126 18.53 5.68 -18.46
N LYS A 127 19.56 6.52 -18.35
CA LYS A 127 20.77 6.65 -19.17
C LYS A 127 21.96 6.78 -18.22
N ALA A 128 22.94 5.91 -18.41
CA ALA A 128 23.96 5.52 -17.43
C ALA A 128 24.57 6.64 -16.56
N ASP A 129 24.90 7.82 -17.09
CA ASP A 129 25.74 8.79 -16.37
C ASP A 129 24.99 9.92 -15.63
N GLN A 130 23.90 10.47 -16.21
CA GLN A 130 23.12 11.55 -15.55
C GLN A 130 22.13 11.01 -14.52
N ASP A 131 21.67 9.77 -14.70
CA ASP A 131 20.51 9.26 -13.97
C ASP A 131 20.89 8.53 -12.67
N ILE A 132 22.18 8.29 -12.44
CA ILE A 132 22.69 7.78 -11.14
C ILE A 132 22.39 8.76 -10.01
N THR A 133 22.54 10.07 -10.25
CA THR A 133 22.27 11.09 -9.22
C THR A 133 20.78 11.12 -8.85
N GLN A 134 19.91 11.00 -9.86
CA GLN A 134 18.47 10.93 -9.64
C GLN A 134 18.08 9.66 -8.87
N LEU A 135 18.57 8.49 -9.28
CA LEU A 135 18.32 7.23 -8.58
C LEU A 135 18.87 7.23 -7.15
N SER A 136 20.03 7.86 -6.92
CA SER A 136 20.63 7.99 -5.58
C SER A 136 19.77 8.85 -4.66
N SER A 137 19.21 9.95 -5.19
CA SER A 137 18.25 10.80 -4.47
C SER A 137 16.97 10.02 -4.11
N ILE A 138 16.40 9.29 -5.07
CA ILE A 138 15.21 8.45 -4.87
C ILE A 138 15.48 7.36 -3.82
N ALA A 139 16.62 6.66 -3.91
CA ALA A 139 17.02 5.66 -2.93
C ALA A 139 17.18 6.25 -1.52
N SER A 140 17.75 7.44 -1.40
CA SER A 140 17.90 8.14 -0.10
C SER A 140 16.54 8.50 0.52
N LYS A 141 15.58 8.95 -0.30
CA LYS A 141 14.19 9.15 0.15
C LYS A 141 13.56 7.83 0.59
N GLY A 142 13.78 6.74 -0.15
CA GLY A 142 13.27 5.41 0.18
C GLY A 142 13.77 4.88 1.52
N LEU A 143 15.07 5.04 1.79
CA LEU A 143 15.67 4.69 3.08
C LEU A 143 15.08 5.54 4.23
N THR A 144 14.86 6.83 3.98
CA THR A 144 14.23 7.72 4.96
C THR A 144 12.80 7.27 5.29
N LEU A 145 12.01 6.91 4.27
CA LEU A 145 10.66 6.40 4.47
C LEU A 145 10.65 5.05 5.21
N ASP A 146 11.57 4.14 4.90
CA ASP A 146 11.67 2.86 5.63
C ASP A 146 11.97 3.08 7.12
N ASN A 147 12.90 4.00 7.44
CA ASN A 147 13.19 4.38 8.82
C ASN A 147 11.97 4.99 9.51
N GLN A 148 11.24 5.89 8.85
CA GLN A 148 10.03 6.50 9.41
C GLN A 148 8.91 5.47 9.63
N LEU A 149 8.78 4.48 8.76
CA LEU A 149 7.88 3.35 8.95
C LEU A 149 8.28 2.54 10.20
N GLU A 150 9.57 2.22 10.36
CA GLU A 150 10.06 1.55 11.58
C GLU A 150 9.81 2.34 12.86
N GLU A 151 10.04 3.66 12.82
CA GLU A 151 9.74 4.54 13.95
C GLU A 151 8.25 4.54 14.27
N TRP A 152 7.40 4.70 13.26
CA TRP A 152 5.96 4.62 13.41
C TRP A 152 5.53 3.31 14.08
N ALA A 153 6.08 2.17 13.67
CA ALA A 153 5.75 0.86 14.24
C ALA A 153 6.05 0.78 15.76
N LYS A 154 7.05 1.52 16.25
CA LYS A 154 7.40 1.62 17.68
C LYS A 154 6.45 2.52 18.47
N THR A 155 5.70 3.40 17.81
CA THR A 155 4.77 4.36 18.46
C THR A 155 3.34 3.84 18.62
N LEU A 156 3.06 2.61 18.15
CA LEU A 156 1.71 2.07 18.16
C LEU A 156 1.18 1.78 19.57
N PRO A 157 -0.12 2.03 19.84
CA PRO A 157 -0.72 1.64 21.09
C PRO A 157 -0.78 0.10 21.20
N PRO A 158 -0.78 -0.47 22.41
CA PRO A 158 -0.84 -1.92 22.61
C PRO A 158 -2.02 -2.60 21.91
N SER A 159 -3.16 -1.92 21.78
CA SER A 159 -4.36 -2.42 21.10
C SER A 159 -4.18 -2.63 19.59
N ALA A 160 -3.28 -1.88 18.97
CA ALA A 160 -2.97 -1.96 17.54
C ALA A 160 -1.76 -2.85 17.25
N ASN A 161 -1.04 -3.31 18.28
CA ASN A 161 0.11 -4.17 18.11
C ASN A 161 -0.30 -5.62 17.85
N TYR A 162 0.55 -6.38 17.17
CA TYR A 162 0.36 -7.82 17.03
C TYR A 162 1.14 -8.56 18.13
N THR A 163 0.72 -9.80 18.38
CA THR A 163 1.47 -10.72 19.23
C THR A 163 2.07 -11.83 18.38
N ILE A 164 3.19 -12.36 18.82
CA ILE A 164 3.89 -13.44 18.14
C ILE A 164 3.57 -14.74 18.88
N GLY A 165 2.96 -15.69 18.19
CA GLY A 165 2.70 -17.04 18.68
C GLY A 165 3.52 -18.07 17.93
N SER A 166 3.79 -19.22 18.55
CA SER A 166 4.40 -20.37 17.87
C SER A 166 3.38 -21.08 16.96
N VAL A 167 3.84 -21.58 15.81
CA VAL A 167 3.01 -22.42 14.94
C VAL A 167 2.77 -23.78 15.61
N LEU A 168 1.55 -24.00 16.09
CA LEU A 168 1.08 -25.31 16.53
C LEU A 168 0.48 -26.07 15.34
N ILE A 169 1.29 -26.87 14.64
CA ILE A 169 0.89 -27.58 13.40
C ILE A 169 -0.37 -28.44 13.63
N ASP A 170 -0.45 -29.08 14.80
CA ASP A 170 -1.53 -30.02 15.13
C ASP A 170 -2.90 -29.34 15.29
N THR A 171 -2.93 -28.03 15.53
CA THR A 171 -4.18 -27.26 15.70
C THR A 171 -4.60 -26.53 14.43
N GLN A 172 -3.84 -26.64 13.33
CA GLN A 172 -4.14 -25.95 12.08
C GLN A 172 -5.06 -26.76 11.16
N LEU A 173 -5.76 -26.05 10.28
CA LEU A 173 -6.61 -26.66 9.26
C LEU A 173 -5.81 -27.65 8.41
N GLU A 174 -6.40 -28.78 8.08
CA GLU A 174 -5.71 -29.88 7.40
C GLU A 174 -5.09 -29.45 6.06
N TRP A 175 -5.75 -28.57 5.32
CA TRP A 175 -5.25 -28.04 4.06
C TRP A 175 -4.00 -27.16 4.19
N LEU A 176 -3.71 -26.60 5.38
CA LEU A 176 -2.49 -25.83 5.64
C LEU A 176 -1.27 -26.72 5.93
N ARG A 177 -1.48 -27.98 6.30
CA ARG A 177 -0.39 -28.89 6.71
C ARG A 177 0.75 -29.02 5.70
N PRO A 178 0.51 -29.10 4.37
CA PRO A 178 1.60 -29.17 3.41
C PRO A 178 2.55 -27.96 3.47
N LEU A 179 2.01 -26.76 3.68
CA LEU A 179 2.80 -25.53 3.81
C LEU A 179 3.58 -25.48 5.13
N LEU A 180 2.94 -25.92 6.22
CA LEU A 180 3.55 -25.90 7.56
C LEU A 180 4.59 -27.00 7.79
N ASN A 181 4.56 -28.05 6.97
CA ASN A 181 5.56 -29.12 6.96
C ASN A 181 6.69 -28.89 5.94
N ALA A 182 6.67 -27.78 5.21
CA ALA A 182 7.72 -27.44 4.26
C ALA A 182 9.04 -27.05 4.97
N PRO A 183 10.20 -27.16 4.30
CA PRO A 183 11.48 -26.69 4.84
C PRO A 183 11.48 -25.21 5.24
N TRP A 184 10.64 -24.42 4.55
CA TRP A 184 10.49 -22.98 4.73
C TRP A 184 9.35 -22.61 5.69
N ARG A 185 8.92 -23.56 6.53
CA ARG A 185 7.79 -23.31 7.43
C ARG A 185 8.03 -22.07 8.28
N PRO A 186 7.02 -21.19 8.43
CA PRO A 186 7.13 -20.10 9.37
C PRO A 186 7.30 -20.69 10.78
N VAL A 187 8.23 -20.13 11.55
CA VAL A 187 8.42 -20.53 12.96
C VAL A 187 7.38 -19.86 13.85
N ASN A 188 6.89 -18.70 13.40
CA ASN A 188 6.05 -17.78 14.16
C ASN A 188 4.82 -17.39 13.35
N LEU A 189 3.71 -17.14 14.05
CA LEU A 189 2.50 -16.53 13.50
C LEU A 189 2.27 -15.19 14.18
N HIS A 190 1.81 -14.21 13.40
CA HIS A 190 1.29 -12.98 13.95
C HIS A 190 -0.18 -13.17 14.28
N MET A 191 -0.54 -12.89 15.53
CA MET A 191 -1.91 -12.85 16.00
C MET A 191 -2.32 -11.40 16.19
N TYR A 192 -3.45 -11.03 15.57
CA TYR A 192 -3.97 -9.68 15.57
C TYR A 192 -5.25 -9.61 16.41
N SER A 193 -5.42 -8.51 17.15
CA SER A 193 -6.61 -8.26 17.96
C SER A 193 -7.87 -7.97 17.14
N SER A 194 -7.69 -7.53 15.88
CA SER A 194 -8.76 -7.18 14.96
C SER A 194 -8.30 -7.29 13.51
N LEU A 195 -9.27 -7.39 12.60
CA LEU A 195 -9.01 -7.31 11.16
C LEU A 195 -8.38 -5.96 10.77
N SER A 196 -8.78 -4.86 11.40
CA SER A 196 -8.21 -3.54 11.16
C SER A 196 -6.71 -3.49 11.53
N SER A 197 -6.33 -4.08 12.68
CA SER A 197 -4.91 -4.21 13.08
C SER A 197 -4.14 -5.07 12.07
N GLN A 198 -4.74 -6.18 11.61
CA GLN A 198 -4.12 -7.03 10.59
C GLN A 198 -3.89 -6.28 9.28
N ILE A 199 -4.88 -5.53 8.79
CA ILE A 199 -4.78 -4.72 7.56
C ILE A 199 -3.68 -3.68 7.73
N LEU A 200 -3.66 -2.96 8.86
CA LEU A 200 -2.62 -1.98 9.19
C LEU A 200 -1.21 -2.59 9.06
N TRP A 201 -0.94 -3.69 9.75
CA TRP A 201 0.36 -4.34 9.68
C TRP A 201 0.68 -4.95 8.31
N ARG A 202 -0.32 -5.47 7.59
CA ARG A 202 -0.11 -6.00 6.24
C ARG A 202 0.38 -4.91 5.29
N PHE A 203 -0.23 -3.72 5.32
CA PHE A 203 0.23 -2.59 4.51
C PHE A 203 1.63 -2.14 4.89
N TYR A 204 1.94 -2.09 6.19
CA TYR A 204 3.28 -1.80 6.69
C TYR A 204 4.32 -2.76 6.08
N TRP A 205 4.12 -4.08 6.21
CA TRP A 205 5.06 -5.08 5.69
C TRP A 205 5.18 -5.04 4.17
N MET A 206 4.06 -4.85 3.47
CA MET A 206 4.02 -4.76 2.02
C MET A 206 4.86 -3.58 1.51
N VAL A 207 4.63 -2.38 2.06
CA VAL A 207 5.39 -1.19 1.65
C VAL A 207 6.87 -1.35 1.91
N ARG A 208 7.25 -1.82 3.11
CA ARG A 208 8.66 -2.07 3.42
C ARG A 208 9.29 -3.08 2.48
N THR A 209 8.57 -4.14 2.12
CA THR A 209 9.07 -5.14 1.15
C THR A 209 9.32 -4.50 -0.21
N ILE A 210 8.38 -3.69 -0.71
CA ILE A 210 8.51 -2.99 -1.99
C ILE A 210 9.69 -2.00 -1.96
N LEU A 211 9.81 -1.19 -0.90
CA LEU A 211 10.91 -0.25 -0.73
C LEU A 211 12.27 -0.96 -0.70
N ASN A 212 12.39 -2.03 0.09
CA ASN A 212 13.62 -2.82 0.19
C ASN A 212 13.98 -3.49 -1.15
N GLN A 213 12.99 -4.03 -1.87
CA GLN A 213 13.21 -4.59 -3.20
C GLN A 213 13.70 -3.53 -4.19
N ALA A 214 13.10 -2.34 -4.19
CA ALA A 214 13.51 -1.23 -5.05
C ALA A 214 14.94 -0.76 -4.71
N LEU A 215 15.26 -0.61 -3.41
CA LEU A 215 16.61 -0.26 -2.93
C LEU A 215 17.66 -1.29 -3.36
N LEU A 216 17.38 -2.59 -3.19
CA LEU A 216 18.27 -3.67 -3.61
C LEU A 216 18.51 -3.64 -5.12
N PHE A 217 17.44 -3.43 -5.90
CA PHE A 217 17.55 -3.32 -7.36
C PHE A 217 18.44 -2.13 -7.77
N THR A 218 18.22 -0.95 -7.19
CA THR A 218 19.03 0.23 -7.48
C THR A 218 20.47 0.09 -7.01
N ASN A 219 20.72 -0.59 -5.90
CA ASN A 219 22.09 -0.92 -5.49
C ASN A 219 22.80 -1.78 -6.55
N GLY A 220 22.10 -2.77 -7.12
CA GLY A 220 22.64 -3.57 -8.23
C GLY A 220 23.01 -2.72 -9.47
N LEU A 221 22.20 -1.70 -9.79
CA LEU A 221 22.54 -0.76 -10.87
C LEU A 221 23.79 0.07 -10.55
N PHE A 222 23.97 0.50 -9.31
CA PHE A 222 25.16 1.24 -8.87
C PHE A 222 26.44 0.38 -8.85
N GLU A 223 26.32 -0.91 -8.61
CA GLU A 223 27.44 -1.85 -8.70
C GLU A 223 27.86 -2.05 -10.17
N GLN A 224 26.88 -2.18 -11.08
CA GLN A 224 27.14 -2.34 -12.51
C GLN A 224 27.73 -1.07 -13.16
N SER A 225 27.32 0.12 -12.72
CA SER A 225 27.86 1.38 -13.24
C SER A 225 29.31 1.65 -12.79
N LYS A 226 29.79 0.97 -11.74
CA LYS A 226 31.17 1.05 -11.25
C LYS A 226 32.17 0.12 -11.98
N VAL A 227 31.82 -0.46 -13.13
CA VAL A 227 32.70 -1.35 -13.90
C VAL A 227 33.42 -0.61 -15.03
N PRO A 228 34.75 -0.36 -14.92
CA PRO A 228 35.66 -0.47 -16.04
C PRO A 228 36.39 -1.82 -15.92
N THR A 229 36.00 -2.79 -16.74
CA THR A 229 36.88 -3.92 -17.08
C THR A 229 37.22 -3.83 -18.55
N GLU A 230 38.21 -3.00 -18.86
CA GLU A 230 39.09 -3.31 -19.99
C GLU A 230 40.07 -4.41 -19.54
N PRO A 231 40.33 -5.41 -20.39
CA PRO A 231 41.17 -6.53 -20.05
C PRO A 231 42.61 -6.05 -19.85
N LEU A 232 43.25 -6.50 -18.78
CA LEU A 232 44.70 -6.43 -18.69
C LEU A 232 45.28 -7.35 -19.77
N VAL A 233 45.92 -6.70 -20.74
CA VAL A 233 46.76 -7.24 -21.82
C VAL A 233 47.78 -8.25 -21.27
#